data_AF-A0A0M6YLT6-F1
#
_entry.id   AF-A0A0M6YLT6-F1
#
_cell.length_a   1.000
_cell.length_b   1.000
_cell.length_c   1.000
_cell.angle_alpha   90.00
_cell.angle_beta   90.00
_cell.angle_gamma   90.00
#
_symmetry.space_group_name_H-M   'P 1'
#
loop_
_entity.id
_entity.type
_entity.pdbx_description
1 polymer ?
#
loop_
_entity_poly.entity_id
_entity_poly.type
_entity_poly.pdbx_seq_one_letter_code
_entity_poly.pdbx_strand_id
1 'polypeptide(L)'
;MAAAQNALPSGQPLVLWEVVWERVEGAGTQAVFRFIAPQIARDGGTVDADAAFTDLDWLCTTHAIPVARLPAARADTVVVTLMDRPVARGTTDAAATQYFGVYTIENGECSPSDF
;
A
#
# COMPACT_ATOMS: atom_id res chain seq x y z
N MET A 1 14.75 2.02 -23.57
CA MET A 1 13.72 2.97 -23.10
C MET A 1 13.69 2.86 -21.59
N ALA A 2 14.02 3.93 -20.87
CA ALA A 2 13.79 3.96 -19.42
C ALA A 2 12.29 4.13 -19.23
N ALA A 3 11.64 3.19 -18.55
CA ALA A 3 10.30 3.45 -18.03
C ALA A 3 10.41 4.71 -17.16
N ALA A 4 9.51 5.68 -17.34
CA ALA A 4 9.40 6.76 -16.38
C ALA A 4 9.07 6.09 -15.05
N GLN A 5 10.06 6.02 -14.16
CA GLN A 5 9.86 5.60 -12.80
C GLN A 5 9.17 6.80 -12.19
N ASN A 6 7.84 6.90 -12.34
CA ASN A 6 7.09 7.97 -11.72
C ASN A 6 7.47 7.91 -10.24
N ALA A 7 8.11 8.97 -9.76
CA ALA A 7 8.52 9.03 -8.38
C ALA A 7 7.27 8.98 -7.50
N LEU A 8 7.41 8.38 -6.32
CA LEU A 8 6.39 8.45 -5.28
C LEU A 8 6.05 9.93 -5.02
N PRO A 9 4.76 10.33 -4.92
CA PRO A 9 4.36 11.74 -4.81
C PRO A 9 5.05 12.53 -3.70
N SER A 10 5.21 11.93 -2.51
CA SER A 10 5.92 12.57 -1.39
C SER A 10 7.44 12.69 -1.60
N GLY A 11 8.01 11.95 -2.56
CA GLY A 11 9.44 11.86 -2.82
C GLY A 11 10.22 11.04 -1.79
N GLN A 12 9.56 10.42 -0.80
CA GLN A 12 10.26 9.63 0.21
C GLN A 12 10.84 8.33 -0.36
N PRO A 13 11.94 7.82 0.22
CA PRO A 13 12.41 6.47 -0.11
C PRO A 13 11.34 5.44 0.28
N LEU A 14 11.13 4.48 -0.61
CA LEU A 14 10.14 3.42 -0.44
C LEU A 14 10.75 2.06 -0.77
N VAL A 15 10.49 1.08 0.08
CA VAL A 15 10.89 -0.32 -0.16
C VAL A 15 9.68 -1.21 -0.06
N LEU A 16 9.41 -2.03 -1.08
CA LEU A 16 8.42 -3.10 -0.97
C LEU A 16 8.92 -4.15 0.02
N TRP A 17 8.19 -4.35 1.11
CA TRP A 17 8.52 -5.32 2.15
C TRP A 17 7.93 -6.68 1.84
N GLU A 18 6.62 -6.75 1.58
CA GLU A 18 5.93 -7.99 1.25
C GLU A 18 4.65 -7.73 0.45
N VAL A 19 4.25 -8.74 -0.33
CA VAL A 19 2.94 -8.83 -0.98
C VAL A 19 2.31 -10.15 -0.56
N VAL A 20 1.10 -10.10 -0.02
CA VAL A 20 0.37 -11.28 0.48
C VAL A 20 -1.00 -11.35 -0.18
N TRP A 21 -1.44 -12.56 -0.53
CA TRP A 21 -2.79 -12.81 -1.02
C TRP A 21 -3.57 -13.57 0.04
N GLU A 22 -4.69 -12.99 0.44
CA GLU A 22 -5.53 -13.49 1.52
C GLU A 22 -6.92 -13.82 0.98
N ARG A 23 -7.48 -14.94 1.44
CA ARG A 23 -8.87 -15.29 1.18
C ARG A 23 -9.70 -14.67 2.28
N VAL A 24 -10.55 -13.71 1.94
CA VAL A 24 -11.48 -13.10 2.90
C VAL A 24 -12.83 -13.77 2.74
N GLU A 25 -13.31 -14.40 3.80
CA GLU A 25 -14.61 -15.06 3.80
C GLU A 25 -15.71 -14.04 3.48
N GLY A 26 -16.51 -14.32 2.45
CA GLY A 26 -17.57 -13.41 1.98
C GLY A 26 -17.11 -12.20 1.14
N ALA A 27 -15.79 -11.92 1.02
CA ALA A 27 -15.28 -10.75 0.30
C ALA A 27 -14.20 -11.06 -0.77
N GLY A 28 -14.00 -12.33 -1.10
CA GLY A 28 -13.14 -12.75 -2.22
C GLY A 28 -11.66 -12.80 -1.87
N THR A 29 -10.80 -12.48 -2.84
CA THR A 29 -9.34 -12.45 -2.62
C THR A 29 -8.88 -11.02 -2.41
N GLN A 30 -8.10 -10.80 -1.36
CA GLN A 30 -7.47 -9.51 -1.02
C GLN A 30 -5.97 -9.59 -1.26
N ALA A 31 -5.39 -8.58 -1.92
CA ALA A 31 -3.95 -8.43 -2.02
C ALA A 31 -3.45 -7.36 -1.03
N VAL A 32 -2.53 -7.72 -0.15
CA VAL A 32 -1.97 -6.84 0.87
C VAL A 32 -0.54 -6.48 0.49
N PHE A 33 -0.31 -5.21 0.19
CA PHE A 33 1.00 -4.63 -0.11
C PHE A 33 1.51 -3.90 1.11
N ARG A 34 2.73 -4.22 1.54
CA ARG A 34 3.36 -3.58 2.69
C ARG A 34 4.67 -2.98 2.25
N PHE A 35 4.83 -1.69 2.53
CA PHE A 35 6.01 -0.91 2.17
C PHE A 35 6.67 -0.32 3.41
N ILE A 36 7.99 -0.23 3.39
CA ILE A 36 8.77 0.56 4.34
C ILE A 36 8.94 1.97 3.76
N ALA A 37 8.49 2.97 4.52
CA ALA A 37 8.42 4.38 4.15
C ALA A 37 8.97 5.21 5.33
N PRO A 38 10.30 5.31 5.52
CA PRO A 38 10.88 5.82 6.76
C PRO A 38 10.51 7.27 7.10
N GLN A 39 10.12 8.07 6.12
CA GLN A 39 9.85 9.50 6.35
C GLN A 39 8.46 9.77 6.93
N ILE A 40 7.61 8.75 7.10
CA ILE A 40 6.35 8.86 7.86
C ILE A 40 6.56 8.75 9.38
N ALA A 41 7.79 8.47 9.83
CA ALA A 41 8.10 8.33 11.25
C ALA A 41 7.67 9.58 12.02
N ARG A 42 6.95 9.39 13.14
CA ARG A 42 6.53 10.49 14.03
C ARG A 42 7.69 11.40 14.44
N ASP A 43 8.84 10.80 14.74
CA ASP A 43 10.04 11.51 15.17
C ASP A 43 11.05 11.55 14.03
N GLY A 44 11.32 12.75 13.50
CA GLY A 44 12.33 12.97 12.46
C GLY A 44 11.88 12.65 11.02
N GLY A 45 10.64 12.18 10.83
CA GLY A 45 10.02 12.09 9.52
C GLY A 45 9.67 13.46 8.94
N THR A 46 9.51 13.50 7.61
CA THR A 46 9.18 14.72 6.84
C THR A 46 7.89 14.59 6.05
N VAL A 47 7.30 13.39 6.01
CA VAL A 47 6.04 13.12 5.31
C VAL A 47 4.91 13.13 6.32
N ASP A 48 3.95 14.02 6.11
CA ASP A 48 2.74 14.10 6.91
C ASP A 48 1.67 13.09 6.44
N ALA A 49 0.55 13.07 7.16
CA ALA A 49 -0.54 12.14 6.88
C ALA A 49 -1.13 12.34 5.48
N ASP A 50 -1.33 13.59 5.04
CA ASP A 50 -1.96 13.89 3.75
C ASP A 50 -1.07 13.45 2.57
N ALA A 51 0.23 13.68 2.68
CA ALA A 51 1.21 13.18 1.71
C ALA A 51 1.29 11.64 1.74
N ALA A 52 1.21 11.01 2.92
CA ALA A 52 1.18 9.55 3.04
C ALA A 52 -0.09 8.93 2.42
N PHE A 53 -1.26 9.56 2.55
CA PHE A 53 -2.49 9.12 1.88
C PHE A 53 -2.41 9.29 0.35
N THR A 54 -1.83 10.40 -0.11
CA THR A 54 -1.55 10.61 -1.54
C THR A 54 -0.63 9.51 -2.10
N ASP A 55 0.39 9.11 -1.33
CA ASP A 55 1.28 8.00 -1.68
C ASP A 55 0.53 6.65 -1.76
N LEU A 56 -0.37 6.38 -0.80
CA LEU A 56 -1.18 5.15 -0.79
C LEU A 56 -2.03 5.01 -2.06
N ASP A 57 -2.71 6.09 -2.48
CA ASP A 57 -3.56 6.09 -3.67
C ASP A 57 -2.73 5.87 -4.95
N TRP A 58 -1.59 6.56 -5.01
CA TRP A 58 -0.64 6.40 -6.10
C TRP A 58 -0.10 4.97 -6.18
N LEU A 59 0.25 4.37 -5.03
CA LEU A 59 0.74 2.99 -4.95
C LEU A 59 -0.33 1.97 -5.35
N CYS A 60 -1.58 2.19 -4.96
CA CYS A 60 -2.67 1.34 -5.42
C CYS A 60 -2.74 1.33 -6.95
N THR A 61 -2.74 2.52 -7.54
CA THR A 61 -2.89 2.69 -9.00
C THR A 61 -1.70 2.10 -9.78
N THR A 62 -0.49 2.33 -9.29
CA THR A 62 0.74 2.02 -10.04
C THR A 62 1.32 0.64 -9.74
N HIS A 63 1.10 0.10 -8.55
CA HIS A 63 1.69 -1.18 -8.12
C HIS A 63 0.64 -2.26 -7.87
N ALA A 64 -0.50 -1.91 -7.26
CA ALA A 64 -1.48 -2.92 -6.90
C ALA A 64 -2.38 -3.34 -8.08
N ILE A 65 -2.88 -2.40 -8.89
CA ILE A 65 -3.72 -2.72 -10.07
C ILE A 65 -3.04 -3.71 -11.03
N PRO A 66 -1.77 -3.52 -11.44
CA PRO A 66 -1.10 -4.46 -12.34
C PRO A 66 -1.09 -5.89 -11.79
N VAL A 67 -0.88 -6.03 -10.48
CA VAL A 67 -0.82 -7.32 -9.80
C VAL A 67 -2.21 -7.93 -9.62
N ALA A 68 -3.18 -7.15 -9.17
CA ALA A 68 -4.57 -7.58 -8.95
C ALA A 68 -5.27 -8.02 -10.25
N ARG A 69 -4.74 -7.65 -11.42
CA ARG A 69 -5.25 -8.07 -12.73
C ARG A 69 -4.57 -9.31 -13.30
N LEU A 70 -3.50 -9.81 -12.67
CA LEU A 70 -2.86 -11.05 -13.11
C LEU A 70 -3.82 -12.23 -12.92
N PRO A 71 -4.03 -13.09 -13.93
CA PRO A 71 -4.98 -14.21 -13.81
C PRO A 71 -4.73 -15.14 -12.62
N ALA A 72 -3.46 -15.37 -12.28
CA ALA A 72 -3.05 -16.24 -11.17
C ALA A 72 -3.05 -15.53 -9.79
N ALA A 73 -3.19 -14.22 -9.76
CA ALA A 73 -3.05 -13.40 -8.56
C ALA A 73 -4.18 -12.36 -8.43
N ARG A 74 -5.34 -12.68 -9.02
CA ARG A 74 -6.49 -11.78 -9.08
C ARG A 74 -6.98 -11.47 -7.67
N ALA A 75 -7.22 -10.19 -7.40
CA ALA A 75 -7.77 -9.70 -6.15
C ALA A 75 -8.90 -8.71 -6.44
N ASP A 76 -9.96 -8.79 -5.64
CA ASP A 76 -11.13 -7.91 -5.71
C ASP A 76 -10.94 -6.68 -4.82
N THR A 77 -10.11 -6.83 -3.78
CA THR A 77 -9.71 -5.75 -2.88
C THR A 77 -8.20 -5.70 -2.69
N VAL A 78 -7.69 -4.52 -2.39
CA VAL A 78 -6.29 -4.26 -2.12
C VAL A 78 -6.16 -3.52 -0.80
N VAL A 79 -5.20 -3.91 0.02
CA VAL A 79 -4.74 -3.11 1.15
C VAL A 79 -3.32 -2.67 0.87
N VAL A 80 -3.06 -1.37 0.90
CA VAL A 80 -1.72 -0.81 0.85
C VAL A 80 -1.36 -0.29 2.23
N THR A 81 -0.20 -0.68 2.74
CA THR A 81 0.29 -0.25 4.04
C THR A 81 1.65 0.42 3.89
N LEU A 82 1.79 1.63 4.44
CA LEU A 82 3.07 2.26 4.67
C LEU A 82 3.46 2.07 6.13
N MET A 83 4.71 1.69 6.39
CA MET A 83 5.27 1.52 7.73
C MET A 83 6.62 2.22 7.81
N ASP A 84 6.88 3.02 8.85
CA ASP A 84 8.18 3.68 8.99
C ASP A 84 9.34 2.68 9.24
N ARG A 85 9.01 1.51 9.79
CA ARG A 85 9.90 0.39 10.09
C ARG A 85 9.21 -0.96 9.88
N PRO A 86 9.95 -2.06 9.71
CA PRO A 86 9.35 -3.38 9.57
C PRO A 86 8.54 -3.77 10.81
N VAL A 87 7.28 -4.14 10.60
CA VAL A 87 6.42 -4.74 11.62
C VAL A 87 6.10 -6.17 11.19
N ALA A 88 6.38 -7.15 12.06
CA ALA A 88 6.08 -8.54 11.76
C ALA A 88 4.55 -8.78 11.79
N ARG A 89 4.04 -9.61 10.88
CA ARG A 89 2.62 -9.98 10.89
C ARG A 89 2.25 -10.68 12.20
N GLY A 90 1.04 -10.41 12.69
CA GLY A 90 0.54 -10.95 13.96
C GLY A 90 1.16 -10.32 15.21
N THR A 91 1.97 -9.27 15.05
CA THR A 91 2.57 -8.52 16.15
C THR A 91 2.08 -7.07 16.14
N THR A 92 2.20 -6.41 17.29
CA THR A 92 1.92 -4.99 17.44
C THR A 92 3.21 -4.27 17.82
N ASP A 93 3.50 -3.17 17.14
CA ASP A 93 4.57 -2.25 17.49
C ASP A 93 3.98 -0.85 17.66
N ALA A 94 3.90 -0.36 18.90
CA ALA A 94 3.33 0.94 19.22
C ALA A 94 4.25 2.12 18.82
N ALA A 95 5.52 1.85 18.53
CA ALA A 95 6.47 2.86 18.07
C ALA A 95 6.46 2.99 16.53
N ALA A 96 5.90 1.99 15.82
CA ALA A 96 5.78 2.04 14.37
C ALA A 96 4.63 2.96 13.96
N THR A 97 4.93 3.93 13.09
CA THR A 97 3.89 4.71 12.42
C THR A 97 3.45 3.95 11.18
N GLN A 98 2.14 3.72 11.05
CA GLN A 98 1.56 2.99 9.93
C GLN A 98 0.35 3.72 9.38
N TYR A 99 0.28 3.81 8.06
CA TYR A 99 -0.90 4.28 7.33
C TYR A 99 -1.44 3.16 6.45
N PHE A 100 -2.76 3.07 6.36
CA PHE A 100 -3.46 2.02 5.64
C PHE A 100 -4.41 2.64 4.62
N GLY A 101 -4.33 2.18 3.38
CA GLY A 101 -5.31 2.44 2.33
C GLY A 101 -6.01 1.13 1.97
N VAL A 102 -7.34 1.14 1.98
CA VAL A 102 -8.16 -0.01 1.57
C VAL A 102 -8.92 0.36 0.31
N TYR A 103 -8.77 -0.47 -0.72
CA TYR A 103 -9.27 -0.18 -2.05
C TYR A 103 -10.08 -1.35 -2.58
N THR A 104 -11.21 -1.06 -3.21
CA THR A 104 -11.92 -2.01 -4.08
C THR A 104 -11.44 -1.80 -5.51
N ILE A 105 -11.23 -2.90 -6.24
CA ILE A 105 -10.84 -2.83 -7.65
C ILE A 105 -12.08 -2.90 -8.53
N GLU A 106 -12.48 -1.75 -9.07
CA GLU A 106 -13.64 -1.61 -9.95
C GLU A 106 -13.19 -1.15 -11.34
N ASN A 107 -13.58 -1.89 -12.39
CA ASN A 107 -13.22 -1.58 -13.78
C ASN A 107 -11.71 -1.42 -14.04
N GLY A 108 -10.86 -1.98 -13.17
CA GLY A 108 -9.41 -1.86 -13.27
C GLY A 108 -8.85 -0.56 -12.71
N GLU A 109 -9.61 0.14 -11.86
CA GLU A 109 -9.23 1.33 -11.11
C GLU A 109 -9.33 1.06 -9.59
N CYS A 110 -8.58 1.81 -8.79
CA CYS A 110 -8.68 1.76 -7.34
C CYS A 110 -9.77 2.72 -6.87
N SER A 111 -10.77 2.19 -6.18
CA SER A 111 -11.76 2.99 -5.45
C SER A 111 -11.43 2.96 -3.97
N PRO A 112 -10.98 4.09 -3.36
CA PRO A 112 -10.76 4.16 -1.92
C PRO A 112 -12.05 3.82 -1.17
N SER A 113 -11.93 2.99 -0.13
CA SER A 113 -13.07 2.68 0.73
C SER A 113 -13.28 3.82 1.73
N ASP A 114 -14.51 4.32 1.81
CA ASP A 114 -14.91 5.27 2.86
C ASP A 114 -15.03 4.50 4.19
N PHE A 115 -14.11 4.72 5.13
CA PHE A 115 -14.18 4.22 6.51
C PHE A 115 -13.99 5.35 7.51
#